data_AF-A0A933IPD7-F1
#
_entry.id   AF-A0A933IPD7-F1
#
_cell.length_a   1.000
_cell.length_b   1.000
_cell.length_c   1.000
_cell.angle_alpha   90.00
_cell.angle_beta   90.00
_cell.angle_gamma   90.00
#
_symmetry.space_group_name_H-M   'P 1'
#
loop_
_entity.id
_entity.type
_entity.pdbx_description
1 polymer ?
#
loop_
_entity_poly.entity_id
_entity_poly.type
_entity_poly.pdbx_seq_one_letter_code
_entity_poly.pdbx_strand_id
1 'polypeptide(L)'
;MSEQEGFHRRYKLLRRNMIIIIVVVTVLPLFMMALINHYEYQKVLRREIIQPLGGLVSKTKHSFELFLTERLSAVSFIASAYSFEELGDQQTLNRIFQVMKEEFGGFVDLGLIDSSGLQVSYVGPYNLKGKMYKDHDWFQEVAVRGEHISDVFMGYRKFPHFVMAVRKENAAGVSWILRRSPDLFEILWKSP
;
A
#
# COMPACT_ATOMS: atom_id res chain seq x y z
N MET A 1 -64.01 62.88 -0.88
CA MET A 1 -63.49 61.73 -0.08
C MET A 1 -62.90 60.61 -0.95
N SER A 2 -63.24 60.50 -2.24
CA SER A 2 -62.72 59.46 -3.16
C SER A 2 -61.33 59.74 -3.78
N GLU A 3 -60.87 61.00 -3.86
CA GLU A 3 -59.56 61.33 -4.45
C GLU A 3 -58.35 61.01 -3.53
N GLN A 4 -58.52 61.11 -2.20
CA GLN A 4 -57.43 60.81 -1.26
C GLN A 4 -57.11 59.30 -1.18
N GLU A 5 -58.10 58.43 -1.39
CA GLU A 5 -57.88 56.96 -1.40
C GLU A 5 -57.07 56.51 -2.63
N GLY A 6 -57.25 57.16 -3.79
CA GLY A 6 -56.51 56.87 -5.02
C GLY A 6 -55.02 57.19 -4.92
N PHE A 7 -54.66 58.30 -4.25
CA PHE A 7 -53.27 58.71 -4.03
C PHE A 7 -52.52 57.74 -3.11
N HIS A 8 -53.14 57.31 -2.01
CA HIS A 8 -52.54 56.34 -1.09
C HIS A 8 -52.34 54.96 -1.74
N ARG A 9 -53.28 54.56 -2.62
CA ARG A 9 -53.17 53.30 -3.39
C ARG A 9 -52.03 53.35 -4.40
N ARG A 10 -51.87 54.47 -5.14
CA ARG A 10 -50.75 54.68 -6.08
C ARG A 10 -49.40 54.73 -5.36
N TYR A 11 -49.31 55.39 -4.20
CA TYR A 11 -48.08 55.43 -3.40
C TYR A 11 -47.69 54.04 -2.87
N LYS A 12 -48.65 53.23 -2.40
CA LYS A 12 -48.40 51.82 -2.00
C LYS A 12 -47.89 50.96 -3.16
N LEU A 13 -48.42 51.16 -4.37
CA LEU A 13 -47.98 50.45 -5.58
C LEU A 13 -46.55 50.85 -5.98
N LEU A 14 -46.23 52.15 -5.95
CA LEU A 14 -44.87 52.66 -6.22
C LEU A 14 -43.86 52.14 -5.21
N ARG A 15 -44.18 52.18 -3.91
CA ARG A 15 -43.34 51.66 -2.84
C ARG A 15 -43.08 50.16 -2.99
N ARG A 16 -44.11 49.37 -3.33
CA ARG A 16 -43.97 47.92 -3.59
C ARG A 16 -43.03 47.65 -4.76
N ASN A 17 -43.17 48.37 -5.86
CA ASN A 17 -42.32 48.19 -7.03
C ASN A 17 -40.86 48.55 -6.74
N MET A 18 -40.59 49.62 -5.99
CA MET A 18 -39.22 49.96 -5.56
C MET A 18 -38.60 48.87 -4.69
N ILE A 19 -39.37 48.30 -3.75
CA ILE A 19 -38.90 47.19 -2.90
C ILE A 19 -38.59 45.95 -3.75
N ILE A 20 -39.47 45.60 -4.70
CA ILE A 20 -39.24 44.46 -5.60
C ILE A 20 -37.97 44.66 -6.42
N ILE A 21 -37.73 45.85 -6.98
CA ILE A 21 -36.54 46.12 -7.78
C ILE A 21 -35.27 45.98 -6.92
N ILE A 22 -35.27 46.52 -5.69
CA ILE A 22 -34.12 46.41 -4.78
C ILE A 22 -33.84 44.95 -4.40
N VAL A 23 -34.89 44.17 -4.10
CA VAL A 23 -34.76 42.73 -3.79
C VAL A 23 -34.25 41.96 -5.00
N VAL A 24 -34.78 42.21 -6.21
CA VAL A 24 -34.33 41.53 -7.43
C VAL A 24 -32.88 41.85 -7.73
N VAL A 25 -32.48 43.12 -7.66
CA VAL A 25 -31.10 43.56 -7.94
C VAL A 25 -30.10 42.95 -6.95
N THR A 26 -30.49 42.67 -5.71
CA THR A 26 -29.60 42.11 -4.68
C THR A 26 -29.60 40.58 -4.66
N VAL A 27 -30.77 39.94 -4.81
CA VAL A 27 -30.91 38.48 -4.70
C VAL A 27 -30.51 37.78 -6.00
N LEU A 28 -30.80 38.38 -7.16
CA LEU A 28 -30.55 37.72 -8.45
C LEU A 28 -29.06 37.42 -8.68
N PRO A 29 -28.09 38.33 -8.43
CA PRO A 29 -26.67 38.02 -8.59
C PRO A 29 -26.19 36.93 -7.63
N LEU A 30 -26.69 36.93 -6.39
CA LEU A 30 -26.36 35.91 -5.39
C LEU A 30 -26.89 34.53 -5.79
N PHE A 31 -28.12 34.47 -6.30
CA PHE A 31 -28.72 33.24 -6.77
C PHE A 31 -28.00 32.67 -7.99
N MET A 32 -27.64 33.53 -8.95
CA MET A 32 -26.83 33.16 -10.11
C MET A 32 -25.45 32.61 -9.69
N MET A 33 -24.77 33.29 -8.77
CA MET A 33 -23.51 32.80 -8.20
C MET A 33 -23.66 31.44 -7.52
N ALA A 34 -24.73 31.25 -6.73
CA ALA A 34 -24.99 29.98 -6.06
C ALA A 34 -25.24 28.83 -7.06
N LEU A 35 -26.00 29.08 -8.13
CA LEU A 35 -26.24 28.09 -9.19
C LEU A 35 -24.97 27.71 -9.94
N ILE A 36 -24.17 28.69 -10.34
CA ILE A 36 -22.89 28.46 -11.04
C ILE A 36 -21.96 27.65 -10.13
N ASN A 37 -21.83 28.07 -8.87
CA ASN A 37 -20.98 27.39 -7.90
C ASN A 37 -21.44 25.95 -7.68
N HIS A 38 -22.74 25.71 -7.49
CA HIS A 38 -23.29 24.36 -7.32
C HIS A 38 -22.98 23.45 -8.51
N TYR A 39 -23.05 23.97 -9.74
CA TYR A 39 -22.75 23.20 -10.95
C TYR A 39 -21.26 22.89 -11.11
N GLU A 40 -20.37 23.83 -10.73
CA GLU A 40 -18.92 23.68 -10.86
C GLU A 40 -18.27 22.96 -9.65
N TYR A 41 -18.95 22.87 -8.50
CA TYR A 41 -18.46 22.23 -7.26
C TYR A 41 -17.92 20.82 -7.48
N GLN A 42 -18.54 20.02 -8.35
CA GLN A 42 -18.13 18.66 -8.65
C GLN A 42 -16.78 18.60 -9.41
N LYS A 43 -16.50 19.59 -10.26
CA LYS A 43 -15.24 19.66 -11.01
C LYS A 43 -14.08 20.12 -10.15
N VAL A 44 -14.34 21.05 -9.22
CA VAL A 44 -13.34 21.57 -8.27
C VAL A 44 -12.95 20.49 -7.26
N LEU A 45 -13.92 19.83 -6.63
CA LEU A 45 -13.65 18.75 -5.66
C LEU A 45 -12.85 17.59 -6.27
N ARG A 46 -13.20 17.16 -7.50
CA ARG A 46 -12.49 16.06 -8.18
C ARG A 46 -11.07 16.45 -8.59
N ARG A 47 -10.82 17.71 -8.97
CA ARG A 47 -9.49 18.21 -9.35
C ARG A 47 -8.59 18.51 -8.16
N GLU A 48 -9.15 19.04 -7.08
CA GLU A 48 -8.36 19.48 -5.92
C GLU A 48 -8.10 18.37 -4.89
N ILE A 49 -8.97 17.37 -4.79
CA ILE A 49 -8.84 16.34 -3.74
C ILE A 49 -8.48 14.97 -4.34
N ILE A 50 -9.22 14.48 -5.35
CA ILE A 50 -9.07 13.08 -5.81
C ILE A 50 -7.81 12.87 -6.65
N GLN A 51 -7.48 13.80 -7.56
CA GLN A 51 -6.30 13.65 -8.43
C GLN A 51 -4.97 13.73 -7.67
N PRO A 52 -4.77 14.68 -6.73
CA PRO A 52 -3.54 14.71 -5.94
C PRO A 52 -3.42 13.50 -5.01
N LEU A 53 -4.52 13.06 -4.38
CA LEU A 53 -4.51 11.85 -3.55
C LEU A 53 -4.17 10.60 -4.36
N GLY A 54 -4.74 10.42 -5.56
CA GLY A 54 -4.40 9.31 -6.44
C GLY A 54 -2.93 9.34 -6.89
N GLY A 55 -2.42 10.54 -7.21
CA GLY A 55 -1.01 10.73 -7.55
C GLY A 55 -0.06 10.44 -6.39
N LEU A 56 -0.41 10.85 -5.17
CA LEU A 56 0.35 10.56 -3.95
C LEU A 56 0.34 9.07 -3.64
N VAL A 57 -0.83 8.43 -3.63
CA VAL A 57 -0.96 6.97 -3.40
C VAL A 57 -0.16 6.19 -4.43
N SER A 58 -0.22 6.57 -5.71
CA SER A 58 0.55 5.91 -6.76
C SER A 58 2.05 6.10 -6.59
N LYS A 59 2.51 7.29 -6.17
CA LYS A 59 3.92 7.57 -5.90
C LYS A 59 4.42 6.76 -4.70
N THR A 60 3.67 6.76 -3.60
CA THR A 60 3.98 5.96 -2.41
C THR A 60 4.03 4.48 -2.75
N LYS A 61 3.05 3.96 -3.51
CA LYS A 61 3.05 2.57 -3.98
C LYS A 61 4.31 2.25 -4.78
N HIS A 62 4.66 3.08 -5.75
CA HIS A 62 5.84 2.84 -6.58
C HIS A 62 7.14 2.88 -5.79
N SER A 63 7.28 3.86 -4.89
CA SER A 63 8.45 3.93 -4.02
C SER A 63 8.57 2.73 -3.09
N PHE A 64 7.43 2.22 -2.61
CA PHE A 64 7.37 1.02 -1.79
C PHE A 64 7.76 -0.24 -2.58
N GLU A 65 7.28 -0.38 -3.83
CA GLU A 65 7.70 -1.46 -4.73
C GLU A 65 9.21 -1.43 -4.98
N LEU A 66 9.80 -0.25 -5.22
CA LEU A 66 11.24 -0.09 -5.38
C LEU A 66 12.01 -0.51 -4.13
N PHE A 67 11.57 -0.04 -2.96
CA PHE A 67 12.16 -0.41 -1.68
C PHE A 67 12.12 -1.93 -1.47
N LEU A 68 10.98 -2.57 -1.72
CA LEU A 68 10.86 -4.03 -1.60
C LEU A 68 11.72 -4.78 -2.63
N THR A 69 11.85 -4.26 -3.85
CA THR A 69 12.68 -4.85 -4.90
C THR A 69 14.18 -4.80 -4.54
N GLU A 70 14.65 -3.69 -3.98
CA GLU A 70 16.02 -3.57 -3.47
C GLU A 70 16.28 -4.61 -2.37
N ARG A 71 15.33 -4.79 -1.45
CA ARG A 71 15.42 -5.78 -0.38
C ARG A 71 15.34 -7.23 -0.88
N LEU A 72 14.54 -7.50 -1.89
CA LEU A 72 14.47 -8.80 -2.55
C LEU A 72 15.80 -9.14 -3.25
N SER A 73 16.45 -8.14 -3.85
CA SER A 73 17.75 -8.31 -4.51
C SER A 73 18.82 -8.81 -3.54
N ALA A 74 18.82 -8.33 -2.28
CA ALA A 74 19.71 -8.84 -1.24
C ALA A 74 19.45 -10.34 -0.93
N VAL A 75 18.18 -10.75 -0.87
CA VAL A 75 17.82 -12.17 -0.66
C VAL A 75 18.25 -13.02 -1.87
N SER A 76 18.02 -12.52 -3.08
CA SER A 76 18.40 -13.22 -4.32
C SER A 76 19.92 -13.36 -4.44
N PHE A 77 20.68 -12.36 -3.98
CA PHE A 77 22.14 -12.42 -3.88
C PHE A 77 22.59 -13.54 -2.94
N ILE A 78 22.07 -13.60 -1.70
CA ILE A 78 22.42 -14.66 -0.75
C ILE A 78 22.03 -16.04 -1.28
N ALA A 79 20.82 -16.17 -1.86
CA ALA A 79 20.37 -17.42 -2.44
C ALA A 79 21.27 -17.89 -3.60
N SER A 80 21.93 -16.97 -4.31
CA SER A 80 22.86 -17.28 -5.40
C SER A 80 24.30 -17.50 -4.93
N ALA A 81 24.70 -16.89 -3.81
CA ALA A 81 26.06 -16.94 -3.29
C ALA A 81 26.34 -18.22 -2.49
N TYR A 82 25.30 -18.83 -1.90
CA TYR A 82 25.43 -20.01 -1.06
C TYR A 82 24.69 -21.21 -1.65
N SER A 83 25.28 -22.40 -1.49
CA SER A 83 24.68 -23.67 -1.84
C SER A 83 23.54 -24.08 -0.89
N PHE A 84 22.73 -25.05 -1.31
CA PHE A 84 21.68 -25.62 -0.48
C PHE A 84 22.26 -26.21 0.82
N GLU A 85 23.41 -26.88 0.74
CA GLU A 85 24.08 -27.52 1.87
C GLU A 85 24.56 -26.49 2.90
N GLU A 86 25.16 -25.38 2.44
CA GLU A 86 25.60 -24.28 3.30
C GLU A 86 24.41 -23.58 3.97
N LEU A 87 23.32 -23.33 3.24
CA LEU A 87 22.11 -22.74 3.81
C LEU A 87 21.36 -23.72 4.74
N GLY A 88 21.54 -25.02 4.52
CA GLY A 88 20.98 -26.09 5.36
C GLY A 88 21.68 -26.20 6.70
N ASP A 89 22.97 -25.84 6.77
CA ASP A 89 23.72 -25.79 8.01
C ASP A 89 23.26 -24.61 8.91
N GLN A 90 22.91 -24.95 10.15
CA GLN A 90 22.32 -23.99 11.07
C GLN A 90 23.32 -22.92 11.52
N GLN A 91 24.60 -23.26 11.67
CA GLN A 91 25.62 -22.30 12.10
C GLN A 91 25.90 -21.30 10.99
N THR A 92 26.02 -21.78 9.76
CA THR A 92 26.22 -20.96 8.55
C THR A 92 25.04 -20.04 8.30
N LEU A 93 23.81 -20.55 8.36
CA LEU A 93 22.60 -19.73 8.21
C LEU A 93 22.50 -18.64 9.29
N ASN A 94 22.85 -18.96 10.54
CA ASN A 94 22.87 -17.97 11.63
C ASN A 94 23.89 -16.86 11.34
N ARG A 95 25.08 -17.20 10.86
CA ARG A 95 26.12 -16.20 10.50
C ARG A 95 25.64 -15.30 9.36
N ILE A 96 25.05 -15.88 8.31
CA ILE A 96 24.48 -15.13 7.18
C ILE A 96 23.38 -14.18 7.68
N PHE A 97 22.51 -14.64 8.56
CA PHE A 97 21.44 -13.83 9.12
C PHE A 97 21.96 -12.64 9.93
N GLN A 98 23.02 -12.80 10.72
CA GLN A 98 23.62 -11.67 11.46
C GLN A 98 24.18 -10.62 10.49
N VAL A 99 24.96 -11.04 9.48
CA VAL A 99 25.50 -10.13 8.46
C VAL A 99 24.38 -9.41 7.72
N MET A 100 23.32 -10.12 7.32
CA MET A 100 22.17 -9.50 6.66
C MET A 100 21.45 -8.49 7.55
N LYS A 101 21.33 -8.78 8.84
CA LYS A 101 20.70 -7.87 9.80
C LYS A 101 21.53 -6.61 10.01
N GLU A 102 22.86 -6.72 10.02
CA GLU A 102 23.80 -5.61 10.17
C GLU A 102 23.85 -4.72 8.92
N GLU A 103 24.03 -5.31 7.73
CA GLU A 103 24.23 -4.58 6.48
C GLU A 103 22.92 -3.98 5.94
N PHE A 104 21.84 -4.75 6.01
CA PHE A 104 20.60 -4.38 5.33
C PHE A 104 19.51 -3.94 6.33
N GLY A 105 19.40 -4.52 7.52
CA GLY A 105 18.32 -4.20 8.48
C GLY A 105 16.92 -4.59 8.00
N GLY A 106 15.90 -4.59 8.87
CA GLY A 106 14.54 -4.97 8.50
C GLY A 106 14.37 -6.44 8.11
N PHE A 107 15.10 -7.35 8.78
CA PHE A 107 14.93 -8.80 8.65
C PHE A 107 14.50 -9.37 10.00
N VAL A 108 13.35 -10.05 10.02
CA VAL A 108 12.88 -10.78 11.20
C VAL A 108 13.43 -12.20 11.19
N ASP A 109 13.44 -12.83 10.01
CA ASP A 109 13.91 -14.20 9.87
C ASP A 109 14.39 -14.58 8.46
N LEU A 110 15.07 -15.72 8.42
CA LEU A 110 15.52 -16.40 7.21
C LEU A 110 15.20 -17.90 7.32
N GLY A 111 14.75 -18.52 6.23
CA GLY A 111 14.45 -19.94 6.21
C GLY A 111 14.74 -20.57 4.86
N LEU A 112 15.38 -21.74 4.88
CA LEU A 112 15.58 -22.57 3.70
C LEU A 112 14.46 -23.61 3.63
N ILE A 113 13.86 -23.73 2.44
CA ILE A 113 12.80 -24.68 2.15
C ILE A 113 13.23 -25.53 0.96
N ASP A 114 13.10 -26.84 1.07
CA ASP A 114 13.40 -27.75 -0.03
C ASP A 114 12.26 -27.79 -1.07
N SER A 115 12.48 -28.53 -2.16
CA SER A 115 11.50 -28.72 -3.23
C SER A 115 10.20 -29.39 -2.78
N SER A 116 10.19 -30.11 -1.66
CA SER A 116 8.98 -30.73 -1.11
C SER A 116 8.10 -29.73 -0.35
N GLY A 117 8.65 -28.55 -0.03
CA GLY A 117 8.03 -27.54 0.80
C GLY A 117 8.38 -27.68 2.29
N LEU A 118 9.31 -28.56 2.67
CA LEU A 118 9.75 -28.69 4.05
C LEU A 118 10.79 -27.62 4.37
N GLN A 119 10.59 -26.90 5.47
CA GLN A 119 11.55 -25.93 5.96
C GLN A 119 12.71 -26.61 6.70
N VAL A 120 13.81 -26.82 5.99
CA VAL A 120 14.99 -27.56 6.44
C VAL A 120 15.76 -26.81 7.52
N SER A 121 15.97 -25.51 7.34
CA SER A 121 16.70 -24.66 8.28
C SER A 121 15.96 -23.35 8.52
N TYR A 122 16.19 -22.77 9.70
CA TYR A 122 15.50 -21.56 10.13
C TYR A 122 16.32 -20.78 11.14
N VAL A 123 16.35 -19.47 10.98
CA VAL A 123 16.86 -18.54 11.99
C VAL A 123 15.88 -17.38 12.14
N GLY A 124 15.49 -17.12 13.39
CA GLY A 124 14.52 -16.09 13.75
C GLY A 124 13.86 -16.40 15.09
N PRO A 125 12.92 -15.57 15.55
CA PRO A 125 12.34 -15.67 16.89
C PRO A 125 11.28 -16.77 17.03
N TYR A 126 10.91 -17.46 15.95
CA TYR A 126 9.82 -18.44 15.95
C TYR A 126 10.32 -19.89 15.83
N ASN A 127 9.47 -20.88 16.12
CA ASN A 127 9.82 -22.29 15.91
C ASN A 127 9.26 -22.81 14.58
N LEU A 128 9.93 -22.46 13.48
CA LEU A 128 9.46 -22.74 12.11
C LEU A 128 10.24 -23.83 11.37
N LYS A 129 11.31 -24.37 11.96
CA LYS A 129 12.05 -25.51 11.39
C LYS A 129 11.13 -26.74 11.35
N GLY A 130 11.17 -27.48 10.23
CA GLY A 130 10.36 -28.67 10.01
C GLY A 130 8.89 -28.42 9.64
N LYS A 131 8.49 -27.16 9.39
CA LYS A 131 7.14 -26.83 8.89
C LYS A 131 7.02 -27.09 7.38
N MET A 132 5.83 -27.45 6.93
CA MET A 132 5.55 -27.83 5.54
C MET A 132 4.73 -26.76 4.83
N TYR A 133 5.32 -26.07 3.85
CA TYR A 133 4.72 -24.93 3.16
C TYR A 133 4.12 -25.26 1.80
N LYS A 134 4.12 -26.53 1.39
CA LYS A 134 3.64 -26.99 0.07
C LYS A 134 2.25 -26.46 -0.30
N ASP A 135 1.37 -26.37 0.70
CA ASP A 135 -0.03 -25.98 0.52
C ASP A 135 -0.26 -24.47 0.71
N HIS A 136 0.79 -23.67 0.89
CA HIS A 136 0.67 -22.22 0.97
C HIS A 136 0.76 -21.58 -0.42
N ASP A 137 -0.16 -20.67 -0.73
CA ASP A 137 -0.24 -20.00 -2.03
C ASP A 137 1.10 -19.34 -2.43
N TRP A 138 1.75 -18.64 -1.50
CA TRP A 138 3.03 -17.97 -1.76
C TRP A 138 4.15 -18.96 -2.13
N PHE A 139 4.10 -20.20 -1.63
CA PHE A 139 5.09 -21.23 -1.96
C PHE A 139 4.90 -21.72 -3.39
N GLN A 140 3.66 -21.90 -3.81
CA GLN A 140 3.33 -22.27 -5.18
C GLN A 140 3.71 -21.17 -6.17
N GLU A 141 3.43 -19.91 -5.81
CA GLU A 141 3.78 -18.75 -6.64
C GLU A 141 5.29 -18.59 -6.82
N VAL A 142 6.11 -18.71 -5.76
CA VAL A 142 7.57 -18.65 -5.91
C VAL A 142 8.13 -19.87 -6.65
N ALA A 143 7.51 -21.05 -6.50
CA ALA A 143 7.92 -22.24 -7.23
C ALA A 143 7.81 -22.05 -8.75
N VAL A 144 6.78 -21.33 -9.21
CA VAL A 144 6.52 -21.03 -10.63
C VAL A 144 7.29 -19.80 -11.11
N ARG A 145 7.24 -18.68 -10.36
CA ARG A 145 7.77 -17.38 -10.80
C ARG A 145 9.25 -17.18 -10.52
N GLY A 146 9.86 -18.02 -9.69
CA GLY A 146 11.26 -17.87 -9.27
C GLY A 146 11.43 -16.88 -8.12
N GLU A 147 10.75 -15.73 -8.15
CA GLU A 147 10.73 -14.76 -7.06
C GLU A 147 9.30 -14.32 -6.77
N HIS A 148 8.97 -14.12 -5.49
CA HIS A 148 7.63 -13.71 -5.10
C HIS A 148 7.61 -12.95 -3.77
N ILE A 149 6.75 -11.93 -3.70
CA ILE A 149 6.38 -11.22 -2.48
C ILE A 149 4.91 -11.51 -2.23
N SER A 150 4.60 -12.16 -1.11
CA SER A 150 3.23 -12.51 -0.77
C SER A 150 2.42 -11.30 -0.30
N ASP A 151 1.09 -11.43 -0.31
CA ASP A 151 0.21 -10.60 0.52
C ASP A 151 0.46 -10.85 2.02
N VAL A 152 -0.19 -10.06 2.89
CA VAL A 152 -0.13 -10.26 4.35
C VAL A 152 -1.03 -11.41 4.77
N PHE A 153 -0.48 -12.36 5.52
CA PHE A 153 -1.15 -13.56 6.02
C PHE A 153 -0.66 -13.95 7.42
N MET A 154 -1.35 -14.88 8.07
CA MET A 154 -1.02 -15.30 9.44
C MET A 154 0.07 -16.37 9.50
N GLY A 155 0.08 -17.30 8.54
CA GLY A 155 1.01 -18.41 8.43
C GLY A 155 1.16 -19.24 9.72
N TYR A 156 2.28 -19.95 9.87
CA TYR A 156 2.57 -20.71 11.09
C TYR A 156 2.91 -19.83 12.30
N ARG A 157 3.22 -18.54 12.09
CA ARG A 157 3.52 -17.60 13.17
C ARG A 157 2.28 -17.17 13.95
N LYS A 158 1.08 -17.31 13.35
CA LYS A 158 -0.17 -16.79 13.91
C LYS A 158 -0.11 -15.27 14.21
N PHE A 159 0.67 -14.54 13.42
CA PHE A 159 0.81 -13.08 13.48
C PHE A 159 0.86 -12.53 12.05
N PRO A 160 0.23 -11.38 11.75
CA PRO A 160 0.20 -10.84 10.39
C PRO A 160 1.62 -10.52 9.90
N HIS A 161 2.02 -11.15 8.80
CA HIS A 161 3.29 -10.92 8.12
C HIS A 161 3.15 -11.23 6.63
N PHE A 162 4.13 -10.80 5.84
CA PHE A 162 4.32 -11.27 4.48
C PHE A 162 5.71 -11.90 4.33
N VAL A 163 5.91 -12.61 3.23
CA VAL A 163 7.20 -13.25 2.93
C VAL A 163 7.72 -12.77 1.58
N MET A 164 9.03 -12.62 1.51
CA MET A 164 9.79 -12.49 0.27
C MET A 164 10.54 -13.78 0.07
N ALA A 165 10.34 -14.43 -1.08
CA ALA A 165 10.89 -15.74 -1.36
C ALA A 165 11.57 -15.75 -2.72
N VAL A 166 12.71 -16.46 -2.79
CA VAL A 166 13.49 -16.67 -4.01
C VAL A 166 13.76 -18.15 -4.16
N ARG A 167 13.38 -18.72 -5.30
CA ARG A 167 13.72 -20.07 -5.74
C ARG A 167 15.06 -20.05 -6.47
N LYS A 168 15.90 -21.02 -6.16
CA LYS A 168 17.14 -21.32 -6.89
C LYS A 168 17.16 -22.79 -7.24
N GLU A 169 17.99 -23.12 -8.22
CA GLU A 169 18.18 -24.47 -8.72
C GLU A 169 19.67 -24.66 -8.99
N ASN A 170 20.22 -25.81 -8.58
CA ASN A 170 21.61 -26.14 -8.90
C ASN A 170 21.73 -26.76 -10.30
N ALA A 171 22.96 -26.98 -10.76
CA ALA A 171 23.24 -27.62 -12.04
C ALA A 171 22.68 -29.06 -12.16
N ALA A 172 22.34 -29.70 -11.04
CA ALA A 172 21.74 -31.03 -10.99
C ALA A 172 20.19 -31.02 -11.04
N GLY A 173 19.57 -29.84 -11.15
CA GLY A 173 18.11 -29.68 -11.20
C GLY A 173 17.41 -29.72 -9.84
N VAL A 174 18.15 -29.74 -8.73
CA VAL A 174 17.57 -29.69 -7.40
C VAL A 174 17.26 -28.24 -7.07
N SER A 175 15.98 -27.95 -6.82
CA SER A 175 15.54 -26.60 -6.46
C SER A 175 15.27 -26.45 -4.97
N TRP A 176 15.55 -25.26 -4.45
CA TRP A 176 15.21 -24.85 -3.10
C TRP A 176 14.70 -23.41 -3.09
N ILE A 177 14.06 -23.02 -2.01
CA ILE A 177 13.54 -21.69 -1.80
C ILE A 177 14.18 -21.11 -0.55
N LEU A 178 14.78 -19.92 -0.70
CA LEU A 178 15.17 -19.09 0.42
C LEU A 178 14.06 -18.08 0.67
N ARG A 179 13.48 -18.12 1.87
CA ARG A 179 12.46 -17.15 2.30
C ARG A 179 12.97 -16.24 3.40
N ARG A 180 12.39 -15.06 3.44
CA ARG A 180 12.59 -14.03 4.45
C ARG A 180 11.24 -13.44 4.83
N SER A 181 11.09 -13.00 6.08
CA SER A 181 10.11 -11.96 6.40
C SER A 181 10.76 -10.68 6.87
N PRO A 182 10.26 -9.53 6.39
CA PRO A 182 10.68 -8.26 6.92
C PRO A 182 9.98 -7.93 8.24
N ASP A 183 10.54 -6.95 8.94
CA ASP A 183 9.87 -6.33 10.08
C ASP A 183 8.84 -5.32 9.58
N LEU A 184 7.56 -5.63 9.77
CA LEU A 184 6.47 -4.79 9.33
C LEU A 184 6.49 -3.41 10.01
N PHE A 185 6.91 -3.33 11.28
CA PHE A 185 6.99 -2.07 12.00
C PHE A 185 8.14 -1.21 11.49
N GLU A 186 9.30 -1.81 11.23
CA GLU A 186 10.44 -1.07 10.66
C GLU A 186 10.12 -0.56 9.25
N ILE A 187 9.44 -1.37 8.43
CA ILE A 187 9.01 -0.97 7.08
C ILE A 187 8.05 0.22 7.13
N LEU A 188 7.05 0.21 8.02
CA LEU A 188 6.06 1.29 8.09
C LEU A 188 6.65 2.63 8.53
N TRP A 189 7.76 2.62 9.29
CA TRP A 189 8.39 3.84 9.79
C TRP A 189 9.56 4.34 8.91
N LYS A 190 10.22 3.42 8.18
CA LYS A 190 11.32 3.77 7.26
C LYS A 190 10.91 3.82 5.79
N SER A 191 9.64 3.55 5.46
CA SER A 191 9.13 3.81 4.11
C SER A 191 9.29 5.30 3.79
N PRO A 192 9.89 5.66 2.64
CA PRO A 192 9.93 7.04 2.17
C PRO A 192 8.54 7.60 1.87
#